data_AF-A0A8H4B9D7-F1
#
_entry.id   AF-A0A8H4B9D7-F1
#
_cell.length_a   1.000
_cell.length_b   1.000
_cell.length_c   1.000
_cell.angle_alpha   90.00
_cell.angle_beta   90.00
_cell.angle_gamma   90.00
#
_symmetry.space_group_name_H-M   'P 1'
#
loop_
_entity.id
_entity.type
_entity.pdbx_description
1 polymer ?
#
loop_
_entity_poly.entity_id
_entity_poly.type
_entity_poly.pdbx_seq_one_letter_code
_entity_poly.pdbx_strand_id
1 'polypeptide(L)'
;HTDTSFCVFFLLHILNIIKHQDHLFLEDIDNSEWDFVVKFWVVKFWVVKFWGVITEELFHGSGLRLKWGDTHLALHDTVTNLPLKVDMRILHDRRRQGFDVETNVGAMEAAEEDPGDAKYLSDRCKVLVESKAMIDKFLLDGCLIDTVDSLQICGLEVYFGSISLAARGLYVGTQFYNGTISNSLNDLTTHLDLAFNLLCFRDQCISIMNQYEDHLSKARSSKSAAKRRHGQFPLDDLINKQQSVRGSWNLPRTTKTPPPPTPAKLFSNN
;
A
#
# COMPACT_ATOMS: atom_id res chain seq x y z
N HIS A 1 10.63 20.79 9.89
CA HIS A 1 10.36 20.73 11.36
C HIS A 1 9.56 19.49 11.73
N THR A 2 8.57 19.09 10.94
CA THR A 2 7.75 17.88 11.15
C THR A 2 8.55 16.58 11.07
N ASP A 3 9.49 16.46 10.14
CA ASP A 3 10.21 15.18 9.91
C ASP A 3 11.17 14.83 11.04
N THR A 4 11.92 15.81 11.55
CA THR A 4 12.76 15.62 12.75
C THR A 4 11.91 15.28 13.97
N SER A 5 10.73 15.89 14.11
CA SER A 5 9.79 15.57 15.18
C SER A 5 9.33 14.12 15.10
N PHE A 6 8.98 13.64 13.90
CA PHE A 6 8.62 12.25 13.67
C PHE A 6 9.77 11.29 14.02
N CYS A 7 11.01 11.56 13.58
CA CYS A 7 12.14 10.70 13.92
C CYS A 7 12.37 10.62 15.43
N VAL A 8 12.29 11.74 16.15
CA VAL A 8 12.40 11.76 17.62
C VAL A 8 11.25 10.97 18.25
N PHE A 9 10.02 11.17 17.78
CA PHE A 9 8.85 10.44 18.26
C PHE A 9 8.97 8.93 18.06
N PHE A 10 9.39 8.50 16.87
CA PHE A 10 9.59 7.11 16.50
C PHE A 10 10.65 6.44 17.39
N LEU A 11 11.81 7.09 17.56
CA LEU A 11 12.87 6.60 18.43
C LEU A 11 12.41 6.51 19.89
N LEU A 12 11.71 7.51 20.40
CA LEU A 12 11.16 7.48 21.77
C LEU A 12 10.19 6.31 21.96
N HIS A 13 9.38 5.99 20.95
CA HIS A 13 8.50 4.83 21.01
C HIS A 13 9.29 3.52 21.02
N ILE A 14 10.30 3.37 20.18
CA ILE A 14 11.19 2.19 20.21
C ILE A 14 11.82 2.03 21.59
N LEU A 15 12.36 3.10 22.18
CA LEU A 15 12.93 3.06 23.54
C LEU A 15 11.92 2.61 24.59
N ASN A 16 10.67 3.08 24.48
CA ASN A 16 9.59 2.72 25.38
C ASN A 16 9.30 1.21 25.33
N ILE A 17 9.39 0.64 24.13
CA ILE A 17 9.08 -0.76 23.87
C ILE A 17 10.20 -1.65 24.37
N ILE A 18 11.44 -1.30 24.06
CA ILE A 18 12.62 -1.98 24.59
C ILE A 18 12.59 -1.99 26.13
N LYS A 19 12.19 -0.87 26.74
CA LYS A 19 12.17 -0.73 28.21
C LYS A 19 11.02 -1.46 28.89
N HIS A 20 9.82 -1.46 28.29
CA HIS A 20 8.60 -1.91 28.96
C HIS A 20 8.01 -3.20 28.40
N GLN A 21 8.47 -3.66 27.25
CA GLN A 21 7.93 -4.81 26.50
C GLN A 21 9.09 -5.67 25.96
N ASP A 22 10.11 -5.91 26.78
CA ASP A 22 11.29 -6.74 26.47
C ASP A 22 10.92 -8.17 26.01
N HIS A 23 9.82 -8.72 26.52
CA HIS A 23 9.28 -10.01 26.10
C HIS A 23 8.92 -10.12 24.61
N LEU A 24 8.70 -9.00 23.91
CA LEU A 24 8.47 -8.99 22.46
C LEU A 24 9.73 -9.37 21.66
N PHE A 25 10.89 -9.40 22.30
CA PHE A 25 12.16 -9.72 21.67
C PHE A 25 12.72 -11.07 22.12
N LEU A 26 11.97 -11.84 22.91
CA LEU A 26 12.40 -13.14 23.42
C LEU A 26 11.91 -14.24 22.47
N GLU A 27 12.85 -14.90 21.80
CA GLU A 27 12.59 -16.04 20.90
C GLU A 27 12.10 -17.30 21.67
N ASP A 28 12.44 -17.42 22.95
CA ASP A 28 12.32 -18.69 23.72
C ASP A 28 11.01 -18.87 24.53
N ILE A 29 10.01 -17.98 24.43
CA ILE A 29 8.75 -18.10 25.18
C ILE A 29 7.72 -18.95 24.41
N ASP A 30 8.08 -20.19 24.07
CA ASP A 30 7.17 -21.16 23.45
C ASP A 30 7.24 -22.53 24.14
N ASN A 31 7.17 -22.53 25.48
CA ASN A 31 7.21 -23.78 26.26
C ASN A 31 5.83 -24.25 26.75
N SER A 32 4.76 -23.45 26.61
CA SER A 32 3.40 -23.89 26.97
C SER A 32 2.30 -23.35 26.04
N GLU A 33 1.23 -24.13 25.86
CA GLU A 33 0.05 -23.72 25.07
C GLU A 33 -0.60 -22.42 25.59
N TRP A 34 -0.47 -22.14 26.89
CA TRP A 34 -1.00 -20.91 27.50
C TRP A 34 -0.13 -19.69 27.20
N ASP A 35 1.18 -19.87 27.13
CA ASP A 35 2.11 -18.80 26.70
C ASP A 35 1.85 -18.44 25.24
N PHE A 36 1.54 -19.43 24.39
CA PHE A 36 1.15 -19.20 23.00
C PHE A 36 -0.14 -18.36 22.91
N VAL A 37 -1.19 -18.68 23.68
CA VAL A 37 -2.46 -17.92 23.65
C VAL A 37 -2.29 -16.49 24.17
N VAL A 38 -1.49 -16.30 25.22
CA VAL A 38 -1.22 -14.96 25.78
C VAL A 38 -0.34 -14.16 24.83
N LYS A 39 0.74 -14.73 24.30
CA LYS A 39 1.61 -14.08 23.30
C LYS A 39 0.82 -13.73 22.04
N PHE A 40 0.01 -14.65 21.52
CA PHE A 40 -0.83 -14.43 20.34
C PHE A 40 -1.77 -13.22 20.50
N TRP A 41 -2.50 -13.14 21.62
CA TRP A 41 -3.43 -12.04 21.87
C TRP A 41 -2.71 -10.72 22.21
N VAL A 42 -1.64 -10.78 22.98
CA VAL A 42 -0.87 -9.61 23.39
C VAL A 42 -0.10 -9.02 22.21
N VAL A 43 0.62 -9.84 21.44
CA VAL A 43 1.41 -9.43 20.27
C VAL A 43 0.50 -8.85 19.20
N LYS A 44 -0.59 -9.53 18.84
CA LYS A 44 -1.50 -9.01 17.81
C LYS A 44 -2.12 -7.65 18.18
N PHE A 45 -2.55 -7.51 19.43
CA PHE A 45 -3.10 -6.25 19.91
C PHE A 45 -2.03 -5.15 19.98
N TRP A 46 -0.80 -5.54 20.28
CA TRP A 46 0.32 -4.63 20.42
C TRP A 46 0.83 -4.13 19.06
N VAL A 47 0.98 -4.99 18.05
CA VAL A 47 1.39 -4.60 16.69
C VAL A 47 0.47 -3.51 16.16
N VAL A 48 -0.85 -3.70 16.28
CA VAL A 48 -1.84 -2.70 15.86
C VAL A 48 -1.72 -1.41 16.67
N LYS A 49 -1.51 -1.49 17.98
CA LYS A 49 -1.36 -0.30 18.83
C LYS A 49 -0.09 0.49 18.56
N PHE A 50 1.04 -0.21 18.42
CA PHE A 50 2.32 0.41 18.17
C PHE A 50 2.35 1.04 16.78
N TRP A 51 2.13 0.25 15.74
CA TRP A 51 2.15 0.73 14.36
C TRP A 51 0.99 1.67 14.06
N GLY A 52 -0.14 1.53 14.74
CA GLY A 52 -1.24 2.50 14.73
C GLY A 52 -0.77 3.89 15.10
N VAL A 53 -0.15 4.02 16.28
CA VAL A 53 0.35 5.30 16.77
C VAL A 53 1.48 5.86 15.89
N ILE A 54 2.40 5.01 15.43
CA ILE A 54 3.49 5.44 14.54
C ILE A 54 2.95 5.97 13.20
N THR A 55 2.02 5.26 12.58
CA THR A 55 1.47 5.66 11.27
C THR A 55 0.57 6.87 11.39
N GLU A 56 -0.22 7.00 12.46
CA GLU A 56 -1.01 8.20 12.74
C GLU A 56 -0.14 9.45 12.86
N GLU A 57 0.97 9.37 13.61
CA GLU A 57 1.92 10.48 13.71
C GLU A 57 2.64 10.73 12.38
N LEU A 58 3.01 9.66 11.66
CA LEU A 58 3.66 9.77 10.34
C LEU A 58 2.83 10.62 9.39
N PHE A 59 1.52 10.36 9.31
CA PHE A 59 0.60 11.08 8.42
C PHE A 59 -0.05 12.32 9.07
N HIS A 60 0.33 12.67 10.29
CA HIS A 60 -0.23 13.82 10.99
C HIS A 60 0.00 15.11 10.19
N GLY A 61 -1.09 15.86 9.95
CA GLY A 61 -1.04 17.12 9.21
C GLY A 61 -0.74 16.98 7.71
N SER A 62 -0.64 15.77 7.15
CA SER A 62 -0.38 15.54 5.71
C SER A 62 -1.59 15.83 4.81
N GLY A 63 -2.80 15.89 5.39
CA GLY A 63 -4.05 15.93 4.64
C GLY A 63 -4.54 14.56 4.14
N LEU A 64 -3.82 13.49 4.50
CA LEU A 64 -4.22 12.10 4.28
C LEU A 64 -4.86 11.54 5.56
N ARG A 65 -5.87 10.68 5.39
CA ARG A 65 -6.57 9.99 6.48
C ARG A 65 -6.22 8.50 6.45
N LEU A 66 -5.97 7.94 7.62
CA LEU A 66 -5.82 6.51 7.81
C LEU A 66 -7.18 5.87 8.10
N LYS A 67 -7.48 4.75 7.45
CA LYS A 67 -8.69 3.97 7.71
C LYS A 67 -8.31 2.52 7.97
N TRP A 68 -8.42 2.13 9.23
CA TRP A 68 -8.14 0.79 9.73
C TRP A 68 -9.32 -0.17 9.58
N GLY A 69 -9.01 -1.46 9.54
CA GLY A 69 -9.95 -2.56 9.66
C GLY A 69 -10.33 -3.17 8.32
N ASP A 70 -11.45 -3.89 8.30
CA ASP A 70 -11.98 -4.69 7.19
C ASP A 70 -12.44 -3.83 6.00
N THR A 71 -11.50 -3.10 5.41
CA THR A 71 -11.81 -2.14 4.38
C THR A 71 -11.81 -2.82 3.03
N HIS A 72 -12.95 -2.76 2.35
CA HIS A 72 -13.10 -3.32 1.02
C HIS A 72 -12.75 -2.29 -0.02
N LEU A 73 -11.82 -2.62 -0.92
CA LEU A 73 -11.66 -1.86 -2.15
C LEU A 73 -12.80 -2.23 -3.09
N ALA A 74 -13.74 -1.30 -3.26
CA ALA A 74 -14.78 -1.43 -4.25
C ALA A 74 -14.18 -1.12 -5.64
N LEU A 75 -13.57 -2.13 -6.27
CA LEU A 75 -13.18 -2.03 -7.67
C LEU A 75 -14.43 -2.15 -8.54
N HIS A 76 -15.16 -1.05 -8.66
CA HIS A 76 -16.40 -1.01 -9.45
C HIS A 76 -16.19 -1.27 -10.95
N ASP A 77 -14.93 -1.30 -11.44
CA ASP A 77 -14.60 -1.37 -12.86
C ASP A 77 -13.86 -2.65 -13.31
N THR A 78 -13.69 -3.67 -12.45
CA THR A 78 -13.21 -4.99 -12.90
C THR A 78 -14.29 -6.06 -12.85
N VAL A 79 -14.19 -7.01 -13.79
CA VAL A 79 -15.14 -8.09 -14.12
C VAL A 79 -15.54 -8.99 -12.93
N THR A 80 -14.88 -8.86 -11.79
CA THR A 80 -15.27 -9.48 -10.52
C THR A 80 -15.10 -8.47 -9.39
N ASN A 81 -16.19 -8.11 -8.72
CA ASN A 81 -16.18 -7.44 -7.41
C ASN A 81 -15.48 -8.38 -6.42
N LEU A 82 -14.15 -8.42 -6.43
CA LEU A 82 -13.40 -9.12 -5.40
C LEU A 82 -13.18 -8.10 -4.27
N PRO A 83 -13.89 -8.22 -3.14
CA PRO A 83 -13.65 -7.36 -2.00
C PRO A 83 -12.31 -7.79 -1.40
N LEU A 84 -11.22 -7.26 -1.94
CA LEU A 84 -9.92 -7.37 -1.31
C LEU A 84 -9.95 -6.54 -0.04
N LYS A 85 -9.37 -7.12 1.00
CA LYS A 85 -9.44 -6.66 2.36
C LYS A 85 -8.01 -6.39 2.78
N VAL A 86 -7.74 -5.12 3.11
CA VAL A 86 -6.47 -4.68 3.68
C VAL A 86 -6.69 -4.09 5.05
N ASP A 87 -5.69 -4.25 5.91
CA ASP A 87 -5.75 -3.78 7.29
C ASP A 87 -5.78 -2.26 7.42
N MET A 88 -5.06 -1.55 6.55
CA MET A 88 -5.04 -0.08 6.55
C MET A 88 -4.99 0.51 5.14
N ARG A 89 -5.85 1.51 4.90
CA ARG A 89 -5.83 2.35 3.69
C ARG A 89 -5.42 3.77 4.02
N ILE A 90 -4.64 4.35 3.14
CA ILE A 90 -4.24 5.75 3.18
C ILE A 90 -5.10 6.48 2.16
N LEU A 91 -5.96 7.37 2.65
CA LEU A 91 -7.03 8.00 1.89
C LEU A 91 -6.79 9.49 1.75
N HIS A 92 -7.11 10.02 0.58
CA HIS A 92 -7.41 11.42 0.38
C HIS A 92 -8.93 11.61 0.34
N ASP A 93 -9.46 12.37 1.30
CA ASP A 93 -10.89 12.69 1.35
C ASP A 93 -11.17 13.99 0.59
N ARG A 94 -12.14 13.92 -0.31
CA ARG A 94 -12.62 15.11 -1.03
C ARG A 94 -14.12 15.25 -0.93
N ARG A 95 -14.60 16.45 -0.60
CA ARG A 95 -16.02 16.78 -0.76
C ARG A 95 -16.36 17.09 -2.22
N ARG A 96 -17.30 16.34 -2.79
CA ARG A 96 -17.87 16.58 -4.11
C ARG A 96 -19.40 16.58 -4.01
N GLN A 97 -20.01 17.74 -4.28
CA GLN A 97 -21.48 17.90 -4.32
C GLN A 97 -22.19 17.41 -3.04
N GLY A 98 -21.57 17.60 -1.87
CA GLY A 98 -22.13 17.18 -0.58
C GLY A 98 -21.83 15.72 -0.19
N PHE A 99 -21.13 14.95 -1.04
CA PHE A 99 -20.67 13.60 -0.73
C PHE A 99 -19.16 13.58 -0.51
N ASP A 100 -18.71 12.77 0.44
CA ASP A 100 -17.29 12.49 0.66
C ASP A 100 -16.84 11.43 -0.35
N VAL A 101 -15.84 11.77 -1.17
CA VAL A 101 -15.20 10.90 -2.14
C VAL A 101 -13.87 10.48 -1.55
N GLU A 102 -13.75 9.19 -1.21
CA GLU A 102 -12.50 8.59 -0.73
C GLU A 102 -11.64 8.17 -1.93
N THR A 103 -10.39 8.63 -1.97
CA THR A 103 -9.39 8.18 -2.97
C THR A 103 -8.22 7.51 -2.26
N ASN A 104 -7.96 6.24 -2.53
CA ASN A 104 -6.80 5.55 -1.98
C ASN A 104 -5.53 6.06 -2.67
N VAL A 105 -4.50 6.35 -1.88
CA VAL A 105 -3.18 6.78 -2.36
C VAL A 105 -2.05 5.86 -1.89
N GLY A 106 -2.36 4.92 -0.98
CA GLY A 106 -1.46 3.88 -0.51
C GLY A 106 -2.21 2.83 0.31
N ALA A 107 -1.60 1.66 0.47
CA ALA A 107 -2.13 0.55 1.27
C ALA A 107 -1.05 0.00 2.20
N MET A 108 -1.52 -0.52 3.34
CA MET A 108 -0.69 -1.22 4.29
C MET A 108 -1.39 -2.47 4.82
N GLU A 109 -0.64 -3.55 4.97
CA GLU A 109 -1.07 -4.79 5.63
C GLU A 109 -0.24 -5.01 6.89
N ALA A 110 -0.88 -5.43 7.98
CA ALA A 110 -0.24 -5.69 9.26
C ALA A 110 -0.51 -7.13 9.69
N ALA A 111 0.51 -7.96 9.50
CA ALA A 111 0.51 -9.34 9.95
C ALA A 111 1.09 -9.48 11.37
N GLU A 112 0.78 -10.64 11.94
CA GLU A 112 1.40 -11.12 13.17
C GLU A 112 2.90 -11.35 13.00
N GLU A 113 3.61 -11.46 14.12
CA GLU A 113 4.98 -11.95 14.16
C GLU A 113 5.05 -13.41 13.67
N ASP A 114 6.05 -13.73 12.86
CA ASP A 114 6.24 -15.02 12.20
C ASP A 114 4.94 -15.67 11.65
N PRO A 115 4.31 -15.05 10.64
CA PRO A 115 3.05 -15.56 10.09
C PRO A 115 3.20 -16.91 9.37
N GLY A 116 4.43 -17.41 9.22
CA GLY A 116 4.80 -18.50 8.32
C GLY A 116 4.78 -18.07 6.85
N ASP A 117 5.58 -18.75 6.01
CA ASP A 117 5.82 -18.38 4.61
C ASP A 117 4.53 -18.18 3.80
N ALA A 118 3.55 -19.06 3.98
CA ALA A 118 2.30 -19.02 3.22
C ALA A 118 1.47 -17.76 3.51
N LYS A 119 1.38 -17.35 4.78
CA LYS A 119 0.61 -16.17 5.18
C LYS A 119 1.39 -14.90 4.87
N TYR A 120 2.69 -14.89 5.10
CA TYR A 120 3.57 -13.78 4.68
C TYR A 120 3.39 -13.45 3.19
N LEU A 121 3.48 -14.47 2.32
CA LEU A 121 3.32 -14.31 0.88
C LEU A 121 1.89 -13.90 0.50
N SER A 122 0.88 -14.47 1.17
CA SER A 122 -0.52 -14.10 0.97
C SER A 122 -0.76 -12.62 1.26
N ASP A 123 -0.32 -12.15 2.43
CA ASP A 123 -0.48 -10.77 2.89
C ASP A 123 0.28 -9.79 1.99
N ARG A 124 1.49 -10.17 1.58
CA ARG A 124 2.26 -9.44 0.56
C ARG A 124 1.55 -9.35 -0.78
N CYS A 125 0.97 -10.45 -1.25
CA CYS A 125 0.20 -10.44 -2.48
C CYS A 125 -1.01 -9.52 -2.36
N LYS A 126 -1.77 -9.55 -1.26
CA LYS A 126 -2.93 -8.68 -1.05
C LYS A 126 -2.57 -7.20 -1.20
N VAL A 127 -1.54 -6.72 -0.50
CA VAL A 127 -1.16 -5.30 -0.55
C VAL A 127 -0.73 -4.90 -1.96
N LEU A 128 -0.04 -5.78 -2.69
CA LEU A 128 0.33 -5.54 -4.09
C LEU A 128 -0.88 -5.51 -5.03
N VAL A 129 -1.89 -6.38 -4.81
CA VAL A 129 -3.13 -6.36 -5.61
C VAL A 129 -3.88 -5.04 -5.43
N GLU A 130 -3.88 -4.53 -4.20
CA GLU A 130 -4.52 -3.26 -3.85
C GLU A 130 -3.80 -2.07 -4.47
N SER A 131 -2.47 -2.04 -4.39
CA SER A 131 -1.67 -1.02 -5.06
C SER A 131 -1.80 -1.09 -6.60
N LYS A 132 -1.92 -2.28 -7.20
CA LYS A 132 -2.27 -2.45 -8.62
C LYS A 132 -3.61 -1.78 -8.93
N ALA A 133 -4.61 -2.06 -8.11
CA ALA A 133 -5.96 -1.56 -8.29
C ALA A 133 -6.03 -0.02 -8.17
N MET A 134 -5.18 0.58 -7.33
CA MET A 134 -4.99 2.04 -7.31
C MET A 134 -4.43 2.56 -8.64
N ILE A 135 -3.39 1.93 -9.18
CA ILE A 135 -2.82 2.28 -10.49
C ILE A 135 -3.89 2.20 -11.58
N ASP A 136 -4.63 1.10 -11.63
CA ASP A 136 -5.73 0.90 -12.60
C ASP A 136 -6.72 2.06 -12.54
N LYS A 137 -7.16 2.42 -11.33
CA LYS A 137 -8.11 3.52 -11.11
C LYS A 137 -7.54 4.85 -11.62
N PHE A 138 -6.30 5.18 -11.26
CA PHE A 138 -5.68 6.43 -11.70
C PHE A 138 -5.56 6.49 -13.22
N LEU A 139 -5.11 5.41 -13.85
CA LEU A 139 -5.01 5.33 -15.30
C LEU A 139 -6.38 5.44 -15.97
N LEU A 140 -7.41 4.75 -15.47
CA LEU A 140 -8.78 4.85 -15.99
C LEU A 140 -9.35 6.26 -15.86
N ASP A 141 -9.02 6.98 -14.78
CA ASP A 141 -9.37 8.40 -14.60
C ASP A 141 -8.54 9.34 -15.50
N GLY A 142 -7.56 8.81 -16.24
CA GLY A 142 -6.70 9.56 -17.13
C GLY A 142 -5.50 10.22 -16.44
N CYS A 143 -5.18 9.82 -15.21
CA CYS A 143 -4.03 10.30 -14.47
C CYS A 143 -2.85 9.32 -14.66
N LEU A 144 -1.70 9.84 -15.09
CA LEU A 144 -0.49 9.03 -15.31
C LEU A 144 0.24 8.76 -13.99
N ILE A 145 -0.38 7.95 -13.14
CA ILE A 145 0.24 7.35 -11.95
C ILE A 145 0.34 5.86 -12.23
N ASP A 146 1.54 5.40 -12.50
CA ASP A 146 1.83 4.02 -12.89
C ASP A 146 2.64 3.27 -11.83
N THR A 147 2.94 3.90 -10.70
CA THR A 147 3.67 3.32 -9.58
C THR A 147 3.01 3.72 -8.26
N VAL A 148 2.85 2.75 -7.35
CA VAL A 148 2.29 2.96 -6.01
C VAL A 148 3.10 2.16 -5.01
N ASP A 149 3.53 2.82 -3.93
CA ASP A 149 4.22 2.17 -2.81
C ASP A 149 3.22 1.49 -1.86
N SER A 150 3.69 0.48 -1.16
CA SER A 150 2.95 -0.35 -0.22
C SER A 150 3.80 -0.69 0.98
N LEU A 151 3.16 -0.83 2.13
CA LEU A 151 3.82 -1.17 3.38
C LEU A 151 3.27 -2.49 3.92
N GLN A 152 4.15 -3.44 4.23
CA GLN A 152 3.77 -4.66 4.93
C GLN A 152 4.51 -4.71 6.26
N ILE A 153 3.78 -4.94 7.34
CA ILE A 153 4.33 -5.06 8.68
C ILE A 153 4.12 -6.50 9.14
N CYS A 154 5.14 -7.11 9.74
CA CYS A 154 5.09 -8.45 10.31
C CYS A 154 5.75 -8.40 11.70
N GLY A 155 4.96 -8.21 12.75
CA GLY A 155 5.50 -7.99 14.09
C GLY A 155 6.34 -6.71 14.18
N LEU A 156 7.64 -6.87 14.41
CA LEU A 156 8.65 -5.80 14.49
C LEU A 156 9.40 -5.56 13.18
N GLU A 157 9.07 -6.32 12.14
CA GLU A 157 9.64 -6.18 10.80
C GLU A 157 8.73 -5.37 9.89
N VAL A 158 9.35 -4.58 9.02
CA VAL A 158 8.68 -3.72 8.06
C VAL A 158 9.28 -3.94 6.68
N TYR A 159 8.41 -4.15 5.70
CA TYR A 159 8.74 -4.42 4.32
C TYR A 159 8.10 -3.35 3.44
N PHE A 160 8.94 -2.61 2.71
CA PHE A 160 8.48 -1.60 1.76
C PHE A 160 8.52 -2.19 0.36
N GLY A 161 7.34 -2.25 -0.25
CA GLY A 161 7.14 -2.68 -1.62
C GLY A 161 6.68 -1.52 -2.48
N SER A 162 6.92 -1.62 -3.77
CA SER A 162 6.28 -0.80 -4.79
C SER A 162 5.77 -1.71 -5.89
N ILE A 163 4.69 -1.31 -6.53
CA ILE A 163 4.22 -1.94 -7.75
C ILE A 163 4.20 -0.90 -8.86
N SER A 164 4.70 -1.27 -10.04
CA SER A 164 4.73 -0.41 -11.22
C SER A 164 4.19 -1.10 -12.46
N LEU A 165 3.51 -0.36 -13.34
CA LEU A 165 3.09 -0.85 -14.66
C LEU A 165 4.25 -0.69 -15.66
N ALA A 166 5.15 -1.67 -15.69
CA ALA A 166 6.38 -1.63 -16.49
C ALA A 166 6.14 -1.77 -18.00
N ALA A 167 5.11 -2.52 -18.39
CA ALA A 167 4.69 -2.69 -19.78
C ALA A 167 3.20 -2.98 -19.85
N ARG A 168 2.63 -3.07 -21.05
CA ARG A 168 1.19 -3.25 -21.23
C ARG A 168 0.69 -4.51 -20.51
N GLY A 169 -0.09 -4.32 -19.43
CA GLY A 169 -0.65 -5.39 -18.60
C GLY A 169 0.36 -6.09 -17.69
N LEU A 170 1.63 -5.66 -17.70
CA LEU A 170 2.70 -6.22 -16.88
C LEU A 170 2.97 -5.31 -15.68
N TYR A 171 2.53 -5.79 -14.52
CA TYR A 171 2.81 -5.14 -13.24
C TYR A 171 4.02 -5.82 -12.60
N VAL A 172 4.98 -5.02 -12.14
CA VAL A 172 6.20 -5.49 -11.50
C VAL A 172 6.18 -5.00 -10.06
N GLY A 173 6.08 -5.95 -9.13
CA GLY A 173 6.24 -5.69 -7.70
C GLY A 173 7.71 -5.79 -7.29
N THR A 174 8.23 -4.79 -6.61
CA THR A 174 9.61 -4.75 -6.10
C THR A 174 9.61 -4.40 -4.62
N GLN A 175 10.36 -5.15 -3.80
CA GLN A 175 10.71 -4.68 -2.46
C GLN A 175 12.00 -3.88 -2.57
N PHE A 176 11.97 -2.65 -2.09
CA PHE A 176 13.12 -1.75 -2.16
C PHE A 176 13.78 -1.52 -0.80
N TYR A 177 13.07 -1.81 0.29
CA TYR A 177 13.63 -1.71 1.64
C TYR A 177 12.96 -2.70 2.60
N ASN A 178 13.72 -3.18 3.58
CA ASN A 178 13.22 -3.86 4.76
C ASN A 178 13.96 -3.35 6.00
N GLY A 179 13.27 -3.29 7.13
CA GLY A 179 13.86 -2.93 8.40
C GLY A 179 13.24 -3.71 9.54
N THR A 180 14.01 -3.91 10.60
CA THR A 180 13.59 -4.67 11.79
C THR A 180 13.90 -3.83 13.02
N ILE A 181 12.94 -3.76 13.96
CA ILE A 181 13.17 -3.16 15.27
C ILE A 181 13.82 -4.21 16.18
N SER A 182 15.06 -3.98 16.54
CA SER A 182 15.80 -4.80 17.51
C SER A 182 15.64 -4.29 18.95
N ASN A 183 16.03 -5.12 19.92
CA ASN A 183 16.07 -4.78 21.35
C ASN A 183 17.30 -3.95 21.77
N SER A 184 18.14 -3.55 20.81
CA SER A 184 19.46 -2.99 21.07
C SER A 184 19.52 -1.52 20.66
N LEU A 185 20.00 -0.68 21.58
CA LEU A 185 20.26 0.74 21.31
C LEU A 185 21.46 0.95 20.39
N ASN A 186 22.30 -0.07 20.21
CA ASN A 186 23.43 0.01 19.28
C ASN A 186 22.94 0.07 17.82
N ASP A 187 21.69 -0.29 17.56
CA ASP A 187 21.06 -0.28 16.22
C ASP A 187 20.32 1.02 15.92
N LEU A 188 20.63 2.11 16.64
CA LEU A 188 19.98 3.41 16.46
C LEU A 188 20.01 3.90 15.00
N THR A 189 21.12 3.64 14.29
CA THR A 189 21.23 3.98 12.86
C THR A 189 20.20 3.22 12.04
N THR A 190 20.02 1.92 12.29
CA THR A 190 19.00 1.09 11.61
C THR A 190 17.59 1.58 11.91
N HIS A 191 17.31 2.01 13.15
CA HIS A 191 16.00 2.58 13.51
C HIS A 191 15.78 3.93 12.82
N LEU A 192 16.81 4.77 12.70
CA LEU A 192 16.73 6.03 11.95
C LEU A 192 16.53 5.80 10.45
N ASP A 193 17.20 4.80 9.86
CA ASP A 193 17.00 4.42 8.47
C ASP A 193 15.57 3.93 8.23
N LEU A 194 15.00 3.16 9.16
CA LEU A 194 13.59 2.77 9.12
C LEU A 194 12.66 3.99 9.21
N ALA A 195 12.93 4.93 10.12
CA ALA A 195 12.16 6.19 10.23
C ALA A 195 12.22 7.00 8.94
N PHE A 196 13.39 7.06 8.30
CA PHE A 196 13.59 7.74 7.02
C PHE A 196 12.77 7.09 5.91
N ASN A 197 12.76 5.76 5.81
CA ASN A 197 11.95 5.06 4.81
C ASN A 197 10.45 5.23 5.04
N LEU A 198 9.99 5.30 6.31
CA LEU A 198 8.60 5.65 6.64
C LEU A 198 8.25 7.07 6.15
N LEU A 199 9.13 8.05 6.34
CA LEU A 199 8.96 9.40 5.82
C LEU A 199 8.91 9.43 4.29
N CYS A 200 9.81 8.70 3.61
CA CYS A 200 9.78 8.58 2.15
C CYS A 200 8.46 7.97 1.65
N PHE A 201 7.96 6.94 2.32
CA PHE A 201 6.67 6.32 1.99
C PHE A 201 5.50 7.31 2.13
N ARG A 202 5.48 8.10 3.23
CA ARG A 202 4.50 9.18 3.41
C ARG A 202 4.59 10.20 2.27
N ASP A 203 5.78 10.65 1.94
CA ASP A 203 6.00 11.67 0.92
C ASP A 203 5.57 11.18 -0.47
N GLN A 204 5.75 9.89 -0.77
CA GLN A 204 5.22 9.29 -2.00
C GLN A 204 3.70 9.26 -2.04
N CYS A 205 3.04 8.92 -0.93
CA CYS A 205 1.57 8.99 -0.84
C CYS A 205 1.05 10.42 -1.07
N ILE A 206 1.74 11.42 -0.49
CA ILE A 206 1.41 12.86 -0.68
C ILE A 206 1.66 13.27 -2.14
N SER A 207 2.74 12.79 -2.76
CA SER A 207 3.07 13.05 -4.16
C SER A 207 1.97 12.54 -5.10
N ILE A 208 1.54 11.29 -4.91
CA ILE A 208 0.43 10.66 -5.64
C ILE A 208 -0.85 11.48 -5.48
N MET A 209 -1.18 11.86 -4.24
CA MET A 209 -2.34 12.70 -3.94
C MET A 209 -2.30 14.02 -4.72
N ASN A 210 -1.18 14.74 -4.66
CA ASN A 210 -1.02 16.03 -5.33
C ASN A 210 -1.12 15.89 -6.85
N GLN A 211 -0.45 14.88 -7.42
CA GLN A 211 -0.51 14.60 -8.85
C GLN A 211 -1.95 14.33 -9.32
N TYR A 212 -2.71 13.56 -8.55
CA TYR A 212 -4.09 13.25 -8.85
C TYR A 212 -5.02 14.48 -8.69
N GLU A 213 -4.84 15.29 -7.65
CA GLU A 213 -5.62 16.53 -7.48
C GLU A 213 -5.34 17.56 -8.58
N ASP A 214 -4.08 17.68 -9.01
CA ASP A 214 -3.69 18.51 -10.15
C ASP A 214 -4.37 18.05 -11.43
N HIS A 215 -4.41 16.74 -11.67
CA HIS A 215 -5.12 16.14 -12.80
C HIS A 215 -6.61 16.46 -12.77
N LEU A 216 -7.26 16.26 -11.62
CA LEU A 216 -8.69 16.58 -11.46
C LEU A 216 -8.98 18.07 -11.65
N SER A 217 -8.10 18.94 -11.18
CA SER A 217 -8.21 20.39 -11.34
C SER A 217 -8.08 20.80 -12.81
N LYS A 218 -7.12 20.22 -13.55
CA LYS A 218 -6.96 20.41 -14.99
C LYS A 218 -8.16 19.86 -15.78
N ALA A 219 -8.71 18.71 -15.40
CA ALA A 219 -9.89 18.14 -16.04
C ALA A 219 -11.16 18.99 -15.84
N ARG A 220 -11.25 19.72 -14.72
CA ARG A 220 -12.36 20.67 -14.47
C ARG A 220 -12.20 21.96 -15.28
N SER A 221 -10.99 22.53 -15.32
CA SER A 221 -10.72 23.75 -16.09
C SER A 221 -10.80 23.51 -17.59
N SER A 222 -10.43 22.33 -18.07
CA SER A 222 -10.59 21.94 -19.47
C SER A 222 -12.05 21.71 -19.83
N LYS A 223 -12.92 21.20 -18.94
CA LYS A 223 -14.37 21.12 -19.21
C LYS A 223 -15.02 22.50 -19.30
N SER A 224 -14.58 23.48 -18.51
CA SER A 224 -15.05 24.86 -18.63
C SER A 224 -14.46 25.57 -19.86
N ALA A 225 -13.22 25.25 -20.24
CA ALA A 225 -12.53 25.82 -21.40
C ALA A 225 -12.82 25.11 -22.74
N ALA A 226 -13.23 23.84 -22.78
CA ALA A 226 -13.52 23.06 -23.98
C ALA A 226 -14.80 23.53 -24.71
N LYS A 227 -15.50 24.52 -24.16
CA LYS A 227 -16.41 25.39 -24.94
C LYS A 227 -15.66 26.28 -25.95
N ARG A 228 -14.33 26.33 -25.89
CA ARG A 228 -13.39 27.13 -26.69
C ARG A 228 -12.03 26.39 -26.85
N ARG A 229 -11.97 25.52 -27.87
CA ARG A 229 -10.76 24.91 -28.50
C ARG A 229 -10.16 23.64 -27.86
N HIS A 230 -9.88 22.68 -28.75
CA HIS A 230 -9.08 21.47 -28.55
C HIS A 230 -7.58 21.82 -28.65
N GLY A 231 -6.79 21.34 -27.69
CA GLY A 231 -5.33 21.42 -27.70
C GLY A 231 -4.73 20.26 -26.89
N GLN A 232 -3.73 19.61 -27.48
CA GLN A 232 -3.15 18.31 -27.14
C GLN A 232 -2.45 18.23 -25.78
N PHE A 233 -2.74 17.15 -25.04
CA PHE A 233 -1.89 16.57 -24.00
C PHE A 233 -1.07 15.41 -24.61
N PRO A 234 -0.03 14.87 -23.94
CA PRO A 234 0.69 13.68 -24.38
C PRO A 234 -0.24 12.47 -24.19
N LEU A 235 -1.18 12.35 -25.13
CA LEU A 235 -2.30 11.41 -25.13
C LEU A 235 -1.81 9.98 -25.33
N ASP A 236 -0.66 9.81 -26.00
CA ASP A 236 -0.22 8.51 -26.48
C ASP A 236 0.21 7.58 -25.34
N ASP A 237 1.02 8.03 -24.38
CA ASP A 237 1.45 7.15 -23.26
C ASP A 237 0.29 6.77 -22.33
N LEU A 238 -0.58 7.73 -22.04
CA LEU A 238 -1.77 7.49 -21.23
C LEU A 238 -2.76 6.56 -21.93
N ILE A 239 -3.06 6.78 -23.22
CA ILE A 239 -3.93 5.88 -24.00
C ILE A 239 -3.31 4.48 -24.04
N ASN A 240 -1.99 4.39 -24.25
CA ASN A 240 -1.27 3.12 -24.29
C ASN A 240 -1.38 2.36 -22.96
N LYS A 241 -1.29 3.05 -21.81
CA LYS A 241 -1.42 2.47 -20.48
C LYS A 241 -2.87 2.15 -20.12
N GLN A 242 -3.83 3.01 -20.45
CA GLN A 242 -5.26 2.75 -20.27
C GLN A 242 -5.73 1.49 -21.00
N GLN A 243 -5.30 1.29 -22.24
CA GLN A 243 -5.60 0.08 -23.01
C GLN A 243 -5.00 -1.19 -22.38
N SER A 244 -4.02 -1.02 -21.48
CA SER A 244 -3.29 -2.10 -20.84
C SER A 244 -3.83 -2.54 -19.48
N VAL A 245 -4.76 -1.78 -18.90
CA VAL A 245 -5.47 -2.09 -17.63
C VAL A 245 -6.38 -3.34 -17.78
N ARG A 246 -6.50 -3.95 -18.97
CA ARG A 246 -7.33 -5.15 -19.19
C ARG A 246 -6.98 -6.29 -18.25
N GLY A 247 -8.02 -7.02 -17.82
CA GLY A 247 -8.04 -8.06 -16.78
C GLY A 247 -6.85 -9.00 -16.76
N SER A 248 -5.75 -8.54 -16.17
CA SER A 248 -4.52 -9.30 -15.95
C SER A 248 -4.65 -10.26 -14.76
N TRP A 249 -5.76 -10.17 -14.01
CA TRP A 249 -6.13 -11.15 -13.00
C TRP A 249 -6.87 -12.32 -13.62
N ASN A 250 -6.10 -13.35 -13.98
CA ASN A 250 -6.62 -14.70 -13.88
C ASN A 250 -6.39 -15.13 -12.42
N LEU A 251 -7.48 -15.38 -11.67
CA LEU A 251 -7.40 -16.04 -10.37
C LEU A 251 -6.52 -17.31 -10.46
N PRO A 252 -5.86 -17.74 -9.37
CA PRO A 252 -5.24 -19.06 -9.32
C PRO A 252 -6.24 -20.09 -9.87
N ARG A 253 -5.83 -20.83 -10.91
CA ARG A 253 -6.72 -21.80 -11.53
C ARG A 253 -7.11 -22.82 -10.48
N THR A 254 -8.39 -22.83 -10.11
CA THR A 254 -8.96 -23.96 -9.41
C THR A 254 -9.12 -25.10 -10.41
N THR A 255 -9.22 -26.35 -9.96
CA THR A 255 -9.51 -27.51 -10.83
C THR A 255 -10.80 -27.38 -11.65
N LYS A 256 -11.61 -26.34 -11.37
CA LYS A 256 -12.89 -26.06 -12.00
C LYS A 256 -12.85 -24.99 -13.09
N THR A 257 -11.75 -24.25 -13.27
CA THR A 257 -11.67 -23.20 -14.30
C THR A 257 -10.89 -23.67 -15.53
N PRO A 258 -11.50 -23.69 -16.74
CA PRO A 258 -10.79 -24.06 -17.95
C PRO A 258 -9.68 -23.03 -18.27
N PRO A 259 -8.60 -23.46 -18.93
CA PRO A 259 -7.56 -22.55 -19.39
C PRO A 259 -8.15 -21.47 -20.30
N PRO A 260 -7.66 -20.21 -20.24
CA PRO A 260 -8.02 -19.22 -21.24
C PRO A 260 -7.64 -19.74 -22.63
N PRO A 261 -8.44 -19.41 -23.66
CA PRO A 261 -8.17 -19.82 -25.02
C PRO A 261 -6.80 -19.30 -25.46
N THR A 262 -6.01 -20.18 -26.06
CA THR A 262 -4.68 -19.84 -26.59
C THR A 262 -4.83 -18.65 -27.54
N PRO A 263 -4.11 -17.54 -27.32
CA PRO A 263 -4.17 -16.40 -28.22
C PRO A 263 -3.84 -16.84 -29.64
N ALA A 264 -4.73 -16.53 -30.60
CA ALA A 264 -4.65 -16.99 -31.99
C ALA A 264 -3.38 -16.56 -32.76
N LYS A 265 -2.46 -15.80 -32.15
CA LYS A 265 -1.28 -15.20 -32.79
C LYS A 265 0.03 -15.40 -32.03
N LEU A 266 0.11 -16.31 -31.06
CA LEU A 266 1.38 -16.54 -30.33
C LEU A 266 2.46 -17.24 -31.17
N PHE A 267 2.09 -17.88 -32.29
CA PHE A 267 3.02 -18.61 -33.16
C PHE A 267 2.79 -18.33 -34.66
N SER A 268 2.44 -17.10 -35.04
CA SER A 268 2.60 -16.72 -36.46
C SER A 268 4.09 -16.51 -36.74
N ASN A 269 4.79 -17.62 -37.00
CA ASN A 269 6.06 -17.63 -37.71
C ASN A 269 5.77 -17.48 -39.21
N ASN A 270 6.42 -16.48 -39.81
CA ASN A 270 6.50 -16.10 -41.23
C ASN A 270 5.25 -15.49 -41.88
#